data_AF-A0A0Q1A5W4-F1
#
_entry.id   AF-A0A0Q1A5W4-F1
#
_cell.length_a   1.000
_cell.length_b   1.000
_cell.length_c   1.000
_cell.angle_alpha   90.00
_cell.angle_beta   90.00
_cell.angle_gamma   90.00
#
_symmetry.space_group_name_H-M   'P 1'
#
loop_
_entity.id
_entity.type
_entity.pdbx_description
1 polymer ?
#
loop_
_entity_poly.entity_id
_entity_poly.type
_entity_poly.pdbx_seq_one_letter_code
_entity_poly.pdbx_strand_id
1 'polypeptide(L)'
;MINKLLTLMFRRRRPNIKKNGEEALMNYALELAQEWGDDWLKPIQDRLKKAFPNLKHDELDKYNSISQEAMKFGHDLVYSMAEQQGKNIDKTQWEEEFLSRYPWVDKKNLKHLFSTGSYYAWKDGVGQ
;
A
#
# COMPACT_ATOMS: atom_id res chain seq x y z
N MET A 1 -30.36 2.51 6.67
CA MET A 1 -30.01 3.83 6.12
C MET A 1 -28.75 4.44 6.77
N ILE A 2 -27.74 3.61 7.12
CA ILE A 2 -26.54 4.04 7.86
C ILE A 2 -25.30 4.25 6.94
N ASN A 3 -25.36 3.81 5.67
CA ASN A 3 -24.17 3.74 4.81
C ASN A 3 -23.61 5.09 4.35
N LYS A 4 -24.44 6.08 3.98
CA LYS A 4 -23.91 7.31 3.34
C LYS A 4 -23.03 8.17 4.26
N LEU A 5 -23.28 8.19 5.58
CA LEU A 5 -22.53 9.02 6.52
C LEU A 5 -21.14 8.44 6.85
N LEU A 6 -21.06 7.11 7.02
CA LEU A 6 -19.77 6.40 7.19
C LEU A 6 -18.91 6.46 5.92
N THR A 7 -19.53 6.34 4.74
CA THR A 7 -18.80 6.53 3.47
C THR A 7 -18.24 7.94 3.30
N LEU A 8 -18.87 8.96 3.90
CA LEU A 8 -18.36 10.35 3.87
C LEU A 8 -17.17 10.57 4.80
N MET A 9 -17.15 9.93 5.98
CA MET A 9 -16.08 10.12 6.97
C MET A 9 -14.76 9.44 6.60
N PHE A 10 -14.81 8.37 5.79
CA PHE A 10 -13.62 7.63 5.34
C PHE A 10 -13.31 7.82 3.85
N ARG A 11 -13.84 8.87 3.22
CA ARG A 11 -13.55 9.12 1.81
C ARG A 11 -12.10 9.58 1.66
N ARG A 12 -11.22 8.66 1.26
CA ARG A 12 -9.81 8.94 0.96
C ARG A 12 -9.70 10.19 0.09
N ARG A 13 -8.98 11.20 0.57
CA ARG A 13 -8.81 12.46 -0.15
C ARG A 13 -7.96 12.21 -1.38
N ARG A 14 -8.52 12.48 -2.56
CA ARG A 14 -7.77 12.48 -3.81
C ARG A 14 -6.64 13.52 -3.74
N PRO A 15 -5.38 13.16 -4.00
CA PRO A 15 -4.28 14.12 -4.00
C PRO A 15 -4.37 15.10 -5.17
N ASN A 16 -3.81 16.29 -4.98
CA ASN A 16 -3.64 17.25 -6.07
C ASN A 16 -2.36 16.94 -6.85
N ILE A 17 -2.48 16.14 -7.91
CA ILE A 17 -1.34 15.68 -8.72
C ILE A 17 -0.61 16.84 -9.41
N LYS A 18 -1.33 17.89 -9.83
CA LYS A 18 -0.69 19.07 -10.44
C LYS A 18 0.26 19.78 -9.47
N LYS A 19 -0.08 19.75 -8.17
CA LYS A 19 0.74 20.38 -7.12
C LYS A 19 1.83 19.45 -6.59
N ASN A 20 1.53 18.16 -6.47
CA ASN A 20 2.34 17.22 -5.71
C ASN A 20 3.09 16.19 -6.57
N GLY A 21 2.94 16.24 -7.89
CA GLY A 21 3.67 15.37 -8.82
C GLY A 21 3.15 13.92 -8.91
N GLU A 22 3.89 13.10 -9.66
CA GLU A 22 3.56 11.69 -9.93
C GLU A 22 3.62 10.82 -8.67
N GLU A 23 4.57 11.08 -7.76
CA GLU A 23 4.70 10.32 -6.51
C GLU A 23 3.44 10.37 -5.65
N ALA A 24 2.69 11.48 -5.69
CA ALA A 24 1.41 11.58 -4.99
C ALA A 24 0.34 10.65 -5.60
N LEU A 25 0.38 10.42 -6.91
CA LEU A 25 -0.49 9.44 -7.58
C LEU A 25 -0.07 8.02 -7.24
N MET A 26 1.24 7.74 -7.24
CA MET A 26 1.79 6.44 -6.87
C MET A 26 1.46 6.09 -5.42
N ASN A 27 1.58 7.03 -4.48
CA ASN A 27 1.19 6.82 -3.08
C ASN A 27 -0.31 6.58 -2.93
N TYR A 28 -1.15 7.28 -3.69
CA TYR A 28 -2.59 7.02 -3.68
C TYR A 28 -2.93 5.64 -4.24
N ALA A 29 -2.26 5.23 -5.32
CA ALA A 29 -2.40 3.90 -5.92
C ALA A 29 -1.95 2.79 -4.96
N LEU A 30 -0.82 2.97 -4.27
CA LEU A 30 -0.34 2.06 -3.24
C LEU A 30 -1.30 2.00 -2.03
N GLU A 31 -1.93 3.12 -1.67
CA GLU A 31 -2.95 3.13 -0.61
C GLU A 31 -4.19 2.29 -1.00
N LEU A 32 -4.57 2.29 -2.29
CA LEU A 32 -5.64 1.43 -2.81
C LEU A 32 -5.26 -0.04 -2.80
N ALA A 33 -4.01 -0.38 -3.16
CA ALA A 33 -3.53 -1.76 -3.17
C ALA A 33 -3.59 -2.40 -1.77
N GLN A 34 -3.32 -1.60 -0.73
CA GLN A 34 -3.34 -2.04 0.67
C GLN A 34 -4.72 -1.98 1.35
N GLU A 35 -5.81 -1.81 0.58
CA GLU A 35 -7.17 -1.83 1.14
C GLU A 35 -7.55 -3.22 1.66
N TRP A 36 -8.16 -3.25 2.84
CA TRP A 36 -8.60 -4.48 3.50
C TRP A 36 -10.01 -4.90 3.06
N GLY A 37 -10.41 -6.11 3.46
CA GLY A 37 -11.76 -6.62 3.26
C GLY A 37 -11.99 -7.06 1.82
N ASP A 38 -13.13 -6.67 1.25
CA ASP A 38 -13.53 -7.09 -0.09
C ASP A 38 -12.55 -6.65 -1.19
N ASP A 39 -11.71 -5.64 -0.92
CA ASP A 39 -10.75 -5.09 -1.88
C ASP A 39 -9.30 -5.59 -1.70
N TRP A 40 -9.10 -6.52 -0.76
CA TRP A 40 -7.79 -7.11 -0.49
C TRP A 40 -7.24 -7.88 -1.69
N LEU A 41 -5.99 -7.58 -2.07
CA LEU A 41 -5.27 -8.13 -3.24
C LEU A 41 -5.98 -7.94 -4.58
N LYS A 42 -7.05 -7.14 -4.63
CA LYS A 42 -7.73 -6.86 -5.90
C LYS A 42 -6.94 -5.86 -6.74
N PRO A 43 -7.05 -5.95 -8.08
CA PRO A 43 -6.56 -4.91 -8.96
C PRO A 43 -7.14 -3.54 -8.60
N ILE A 44 -6.35 -2.47 -8.74
CA ILE A 44 -6.76 -1.11 -8.33
C ILE A 44 -7.40 -0.30 -9.46
N GLN A 45 -7.37 -0.79 -10.70
CA GLN A 45 -7.70 0.00 -11.91
C GLN A 45 -9.07 0.66 -11.81
N ASP A 46 -10.12 -0.07 -11.44
CA ASP A 46 -11.48 0.49 -11.34
C ASP A 46 -11.57 1.60 -10.29
N ARG A 47 -10.97 1.35 -9.11
CA ARG A 47 -10.96 2.31 -7.99
C ARG A 47 -10.11 3.54 -8.34
N LEU A 48 -8.98 3.34 -9.00
CA LEU A 48 -8.08 4.39 -9.45
C LEU A 48 -8.70 5.22 -10.59
N LYS A 49 -9.36 4.59 -11.56
CA LYS A 49 -10.10 5.24 -12.66
C LYS A 49 -11.25 6.08 -12.14
N LYS A 50 -11.98 5.59 -11.13
CA LYS A 50 -13.03 6.36 -10.45
C LYS A 50 -12.46 7.62 -9.79
N ALA A 51 -11.27 7.55 -9.19
CA ALA A 51 -10.61 8.70 -8.59
C ALA A 51 -10.00 9.64 -9.65
N PHE A 52 -9.44 9.10 -10.73
CA PHE A 52 -8.75 9.80 -11.81
C PHE A 52 -9.30 9.41 -13.18
N PRO A 53 -10.47 9.97 -13.59
CA PRO A 53 -11.15 9.57 -14.83
C PRO A 53 -10.34 9.75 -16.11
N ASN A 54 -9.34 10.63 -16.09
CA ASN A 54 -8.52 10.96 -17.26
C ASN A 54 -7.38 9.98 -17.50
N LEU A 55 -7.05 9.09 -16.55
CA LEU A 55 -6.02 8.07 -16.76
C LEU A 55 -6.46 7.09 -17.84
N LYS A 56 -5.55 6.81 -18.77
CA LYS A 56 -5.71 5.78 -19.80
C LYS A 56 -5.48 4.39 -19.23
N HIS A 57 -5.84 3.37 -20.00
CA HIS A 57 -5.79 1.98 -19.55
C HIS A 57 -4.36 1.52 -19.20
N ASP A 58 -3.40 1.85 -20.07
CA ASP A 58 -1.97 1.62 -19.87
C ASP A 58 -1.42 2.30 -18.62
N GLU A 59 -1.87 3.53 -18.33
CA GLU A 59 -1.50 4.23 -17.09
C GLU A 59 -2.08 3.53 -15.85
N LEU A 60 -3.33 3.08 -15.91
CA LEU A 60 -3.95 2.33 -14.80
C LEU A 60 -3.21 1.02 -14.52
N ASP A 61 -2.84 0.29 -15.57
CA ASP A 61 -2.10 -0.97 -15.44
C ASP A 61 -0.70 -0.74 -14.90
N LYS A 62 0.00 0.31 -15.37
CA LYS A 62 1.29 0.74 -14.81
C LYS A 62 1.18 0.97 -13.30
N TYR A 63 0.23 1.78 -12.85
CA TYR A 63 0.09 2.10 -11.42
C TYR A 63 -0.36 0.89 -10.60
N ASN A 64 -1.17 0.00 -11.16
CA ASN A 64 -1.49 -1.27 -10.51
C ASN A 64 -0.23 -2.13 -10.31
N SER A 65 0.56 -2.35 -11.37
CA SER A 65 1.79 -3.17 -11.29
C SER A 65 2.74 -2.63 -10.23
N ILE A 66 3.07 -1.34 -10.31
CA ILE A 66 3.99 -0.68 -9.36
C ILE A 66 3.49 -0.82 -7.92
N SER A 67 2.20 -0.62 -7.69
CA SER A 67 1.62 -0.67 -6.34
C SER A 67 1.59 -2.09 -5.77
N GLN A 68 1.23 -3.08 -6.60
CA GLN A 68 1.20 -4.49 -6.19
C GLN A 68 2.61 -5.02 -5.94
N GLU A 69 3.58 -4.65 -6.77
CA GLU A 69 5.00 -5.01 -6.59
C GLU A 69 5.57 -4.41 -5.29
N ALA A 70 5.34 -3.12 -5.05
CA ALA A 70 5.80 -2.46 -3.83
C ALA A 70 5.15 -3.08 -2.58
N MET A 71 3.83 -3.33 -2.63
CA MET A 71 3.13 -3.97 -1.51
C MET A 71 3.67 -5.37 -1.24
N LYS A 72 3.79 -6.20 -2.28
CA LYS A 72 4.30 -7.56 -2.16
C LYS A 72 5.72 -7.55 -1.58
N PHE A 73 6.60 -6.71 -2.10
CA PHE A 73 7.97 -6.60 -1.60
C PHE A 73 8.02 -6.22 -0.12
N GLY A 74 7.21 -5.24 0.31
CA GLY A 74 7.14 -4.83 1.71
C GLY A 74 6.68 -5.96 2.64
N HIS A 75 5.70 -6.75 2.21
CA HIS A 75 5.22 -7.92 2.96
C HIS A 75 6.24 -9.05 2.97
N ASP A 76 6.80 -9.43 1.82
CA ASP A 76 7.84 -10.46 1.73
C ASP A 76 9.05 -10.12 2.62
N LEU A 77 9.44 -8.84 2.66
CA LEU A 77 10.54 -8.37 3.51
C LEU A 77 10.22 -8.55 5.00
N VAL A 78 8.98 -8.25 5.44
CA VAL A 78 8.55 -8.55 6.80
C VAL A 78 8.64 -10.04 7.11
N TYR A 79 8.16 -10.91 6.20
CA TYR A 79 8.25 -12.36 6.40
C TYR A 79 9.70 -12.82 6.54
N SER A 80 10.57 -12.41 5.62
CA SER A 80 11.99 -12.76 5.65
C SER A 80 12.67 -12.30 6.94
N MET A 81 12.38 -11.08 7.40
CA MET A 81 12.96 -10.59 8.66
C MET A 81 12.38 -11.33 9.87
N ALA A 82 11.08 -11.65 9.86
CA ALA A 82 10.43 -12.41 10.93
C ALA A 82 10.99 -13.84 11.07
N GLU A 83 11.32 -14.49 9.96
CA GLU A 83 11.97 -15.81 9.95
C GLU A 83 13.37 -15.78 10.59
N GLN A 84 14.09 -14.67 10.44
CA GLN A 84 15.46 -14.51 10.94
C GLN A 84 15.52 -13.98 12.37
N GLN A 85 14.64 -13.03 12.71
CA GLN A 85 14.69 -12.20 13.92
C GLN A 85 13.56 -12.53 14.90
N GLY A 86 12.61 -13.38 14.51
CA GLY A 86 11.36 -13.56 15.24
C GLY A 86 10.45 -12.33 15.12
N LYS A 87 9.53 -12.17 16.08
CA LYS A 87 8.59 -11.01 16.08
C LYS A 87 9.25 -9.64 16.33
N ASN A 88 10.51 -9.61 16.77
CA ASN A 88 11.25 -8.38 17.08
C ASN A 88 11.97 -7.82 15.85
N ILE A 89 11.23 -7.62 14.76
CA ILE A 89 11.77 -7.07 13.52
C ILE A 89 12.27 -5.64 13.75
N ASP A 90 13.49 -5.35 13.32
CA ASP A 90 13.98 -3.97 13.28
C ASP A 90 13.25 -3.18 12.18
N LYS A 91 12.28 -2.38 12.62
CA LYS A 91 11.48 -1.53 11.72
C LYS A 91 12.33 -0.49 10.98
N THR A 92 13.44 -0.01 11.56
CA THR A 92 14.31 0.97 10.89
C THR A 92 15.04 0.30 9.74
N GLN A 93 15.61 -0.88 9.98
CA GLN A 93 16.23 -1.70 8.94
C GLN A 93 15.23 -2.03 7.81
N TRP A 94 14.00 -2.42 8.16
CA TRP A 94 12.95 -2.66 7.18
C TRP A 94 12.65 -1.41 6.34
N GLU A 95 12.50 -0.24 6.97
CA GLU A 95 12.23 1.02 6.27
C GLU A 95 13.38 1.40 5.32
N GLU A 96 14.63 1.24 5.75
CA GLU A 96 15.82 1.52 4.94
C GLU A 96 15.89 0.63 3.69
N GLU A 97 15.74 -0.69 3.87
CA GLU A 97 15.76 -1.63 2.76
C GLU A 97 14.59 -1.42 1.81
N PHE A 98 13.39 -1.18 2.35
CA PHE A 98 12.20 -0.86 1.54
C PHE A 98 12.38 0.42 0.71
N LEU A 99 12.82 1.50 1.35
CA LEU A 99 12.99 2.80 0.69
C LEU A 99 14.16 2.83 -0.28
N SER A 100 15.17 1.98 -0.13
CA SER A 100 16.24 1.84 -1.13
C SER A 100 15.70 1.40 -2.49
N ARG A 101 14.57 0.67 -2.51
CA ARG A 101 13.91 0.20 -3.74
C ARG A 101 12.72 1.07 -4.15
N TYR A 102 11.99 1.62 -3.19
CA TYR A 102 10.77 2.41 -3.44
C TYR A 102 10.84 3.79 -2.75
N PRO A 103 11.77 4.69 -3.16
CA PRO A 103 12.03 5.96 -2.46
C PRO A 103 10.88 6.97 -2.52
N TRP A 104 9.91 6.77 -3.40
CA TRP A 104 8.73 7.62 -3.56
C TRP A 104 7.64 7.35 -2.51
N VAL A 105 7.74 6.27 -1.73
CA VAL A 105 6.69 5.87 -0.78
C VAL A 105 6.70 6.77 0.46
N ASP A 106 5.54 7.31 0.80
CA ASP A 106 5.39 8.21 1.95
C ASP A 106 5.31 7.45 3.29
N LYS A 107 5.53 8.19 4.39
CA LYS A 107 5.50 7.65 5.75
C LYS A 107 4.17 6.98 6.11
N LYS A 108 3.06 7.40 5.52
CA LYS A 108 1.74 6.82 5.79
C LYS A 108 1.66 5.42 5.20
N ASN A 109 2.03 5.27 3.93
CA ASN A 109 2.07 3.97 3.25
C ASN A 109 3.11 3.03 3.87
N LEU A 110 4.31 3.51 4.22
CA LEU A 110 5.32 2.70 4.92
C LEU A 110 4.78 2.10 6.21
N LYS A 111 4.17 2.94 7.06
CA LYS A 111 3.59 2.50 8.33
C LYS A 111 2.51 1.44 8.12
N HIS A 112 1.65 1.62 7.12
CA HIS A 112 0.57 0.69 6.82
C HIS A 112 1.11 -0.64 6.25
N LEU A 113 2.09 -0.59 5.33
CA LEU A 113 2.75 -1.78 4.78
C LEU A 113 3.39 -2.62 5.88
N PHE A 114 4.20 -1.99 6.74
CA PHE A 114 4.85 -2.71 7.84
C PHE A 114 3.82 -3.33 8.79
N SER A 115 2.80 -2.57 9.19
CA SER A 115 1.75 -3.05 10.10
C SER A 115 0.94 -4.21 9.51
N THR A 116 0.57 -4.11 8.23
CA THR A 116 -0.21 -5.14 7.53
C THR A 116 0.61 -6.40 7.29
N GLY A 117 1.85 -6.27 6.82
CA GLY A 117 2.78 -7.39 6.65
C GLY A 117 3.05 -8.11 7.97
N SER A 118 3.27 -7.35 9.06
CA SER A 118 3.53 -7.92 10.38
C SER A 118 2.34 -8.70 10.92
N TYR A 119 1.13 -8.14 10.77
CA TYR A 119 -0.09 -8.82 11.15
C TYR A 119 -0.21 -10.19 10.46
N TYR A 120 0.01 -10.26 9.15
CA TYR A 120 -0.11 -11.52 8.40
C TYR A 120 1.01 -12.50 8.74
N ALA A 121 2.26 -12.04 8.84
CA ALA A 121 3.38 -12.88 9.24
C ALA A 121 3.11 -13.56 10.60
N TRP A 122 2.64 -12.80 11.60
CA TRP A 122 2.34 -13.36 12.91
C TRP A 122 1.11 -14.27 12.92
N LYS A 123 0.08 -13.92 12.13
CA LYS A 123 -1.13 -14.74 11.98
C LYS A 123 -0.81 -16.10 11.35
N ASP A 124 0.15 -16.13 10.43
CA ASP A 124 0.64 -17.34 9.78
C ASP A 124 1.67 -18.10 10.63
N GLY A 125 2.02 -17.58 11.81
CA GLY A 125 2.92 -18.23 12.76
C GLY A 125 4.41 -18.00 12.50
N VAL A 126 4.77 -17.09 11.61
CA VAL A 126 6.16 -16.76 11.32
C VAL A 126 6.81 -16.04 12.50
N GLY A 127 8.05 -16.43 12.82
CA GLY A 127 8.85 -15.82 13.88
C GLY A 127 8.39 -16.14 15.32
N GLN A 128 7.63 -17.23 15.50
CA GLN A 128 7.31 -17.79 16.82
C GLN A 128 8.46 -18.61 17.39
#